data_AF-A0A1C3ZC85-F1
#
_entry.id   AF-A0A1C3ZC85-F1
#
_cell.length_a   1.000
_cell.length_b   1.000
_cell.length_c   1.000
_cell.angle_alpha   90.00
_cell.angle_beta   90.00
_cell.angle_gamma   90.00
#
_symmetry.space_group_name_H-M   'P 1'
#
loop_
_entity.id
_entity.type
_entity.pdbx_description
1 polymer ?
#
loop_
_entity_poly.entity_id
_entity_poly.type
_entity_poly.pdbx_seq_one_letter_code
_entity_poly.pdbx_strand_id
1 'polypeptide(L)'
;MKWIDSHIHVDQYKDEEKSRLLKDVEHSKEIQGLITVSMNYQSCKETLSLAKRYPFVHPAIGFHPEQPIHKEECEQIYKLIEEHVNEV
;
A
#
# COMPACT_ATOMS: atom_id res chain seq x y z
N MET A 1 -4.59 -7.79 -22.87
CA MET A 1 -3.52 -6.88 -22.37
C MET A 1 -3.54 -6.95 -20.85
N LYS A 2 -2.41 -6.77 -20.17
CA LYS A 2 -2.35 -6.76 -18.70
C LYS A 2 -2.04 -5.36 -18.21
N TRP A 3 -2.76 -4.89 -17.20
CA TRP A 3 -2.70 -3.54 -16.65
C TRP A 3 -2.17 -3.56 -15.22
N ILE A 4 -1.51 -2.47 -14.83
CA ILE A 4 -1.14 -2.21 -13.44
C ILE A 4 -1.84 -0.91 -13.04
N ASP A 5 -2.58 -0.93 -11.93
CA ASP A 5 -3.03 0.31 -11.33
C ASP A 5 -1.82 0.98 -10.66
N SER A 6 -1.40 2.12 -11.20
CA SER A 6 -0.18 2.79 -10.78
C SER A 6 -0.31 3.54 -9.46
N HIS A 7 -1.53 3.75 -8.93
CA HIS A 7 -1.73 4.50 -7.70
C HIS A 7 -3.10 4.23 -7.08
N ILE A 8 -3.14 3.51 -5.96
CA ILE A 8 -4.38 3.27 -5.22
C ILE A 8 -4.17 3.25 -3.70
N HIS A 9 -5.03 3.94 -2.96
CA HIS A 9 -5.07 3.91 -1.49
C HIS A 9 -5.95 2.75 -1.00
N VAL A 10 -5.44 1.52 -1.10
CA VAL A 10 -6.20 0.31 -0.68
C VAL A 10 -6.53 0.35 0.80
N ASP A 11 -5.66 0.93 1.63
CA ASP A 11 -5.82 1.08 3.07
C ASP A 11 -7.07 1.89 3.46
N GLN A 12 -7.48 2.86 2.63
CA GLN A 12 -8.61 3.75 2.92
C GLN A 12 -10.00 3.15 2.64
N TYR A 13 -10.08 2.02 1.94
CA TYR A 13 -11.36 1.32 1.74
C TYR A 13 -11.84 0.68 3.04
N LYS A 14 -13.17 0.63 3.23
CA LYS A 14 -13.78 -0.18 4.29
C LYS A 14 -13.47 -1.66 4.08
N ASP A 15 -13.46 -2.44 5.15
CA ASP A 15 -13.03 -3.84 5.10
C ASP A 15 -13.76 -4.69 4.05
N GLU A 16 -15.08 -4.52 3.90
CA GLU A 16 -15.87 -5.24 2.90
C GLU A 16 -15.48 -4.86 1.46
N GLU A 17 -15.28 -3.56 1.20
CA GLU A 17 -14.90 -3.04 -0.11
C GLU A 17 -13.47 -3.45 -0.47
N LYS A 18 -12.56 -3.34 0.50
CA LYS A 18 -11.15 -3.77 0.41
C LYS A 18 -11.06 -5.26 0.07
N SER A 19 -11.82 -6.09 0.78
CA SER A 19 -11.88 -7.54 0.56
C SER A 19 -12.42 -7.88 -0.83
N ARG A 20 -13.47 -7.19 -1.29
CA ARG A 20 -14.02 -7.39 -2.64
C ARG A 20 -13.01 -6.99 -3.71
N LEU A 21 -12.42 -5.79 -3.60
CA LEU A 21 -11.40 -5.28 -4.53
C LEU A 21 -10.24 -6.27 -4.70
N LEU A 22 -9.65 -6.73 -3.59
CA LEU A 22 -8.52 -7.64 -3.62
C LEU A 22 -8.88 -9.00 -4.24
N LYS A 23 -10.07 -9.52 -3.95
CA LYS A 23 -10.59 -10.74 -4.61
C LYS A 23 -10.80 -10.53 -6.10
N ASP A 24 -11.38 -9.41 -6.51
CA ASP A 24 -11.65 -9.12 -7.92
C ASP A 24 -10.33 -9.03 -8.71
N VAL A 25 -9.30 -8.40 -8.14
CA VAL A 25 -7.96 -8.33 -8.74
C VAL A 25 -7.29 -9.70 -8.78
N GLU A 26 -7.36 -10.47 -7.70
CA GLU A 26 -6.79 -11.83 -7.63
C GLU A 26 -7.37 -12.77 -8.70
N HIS A 27 -8.67 -12.63 -9.02
CA HIS A 27 -9.34 -13.43 -10.05
C HIS A 27 -9.30 -12.79 -11.46
N SER A 28 -8.73 -11.59 -11.58
CA SER A 28 -8.67 -10.87 -12.85
C SER A 28 -7.67 -11.51 -13.81
N LYS A 29 -8.01 -11.53 -15.10
CA LYS A 29 -7.07 -11.86 -16.19
C LYS A 29 -6.45 -10.62 -16.83
N GLU A 30 -6.94 -9.44 -16.47
CA GLU A 30 -6.60 -8.16 -17.10
C GLU A 30 -5.77 -7.26 -16.19
N ILE A 31 -5.90 -7.39 -14.87
CA ILE A 31 -5.10 -6.63 -13.89
C ILE A 31 -3.98 -7.54 -13.38
N GLN A 32 -2.74 -7.07 -13.52
CA GLN A 32 -1.54 -7.77 -13.09
C GLN A 32 -1.08 -7.36 -11.69
N GLY A 33 -1.37 -6.13 -11.28
CA GLY A 33 -0.95 -5.65 -9.97
C GLY A 33 -1.43 -4.25 -9.64
N LEU A 34 -1.19 -3.88 -8.38
CA LEU A 34 -1.54 -2.60 -7.79
C LEU A 34 -0.30 -2.00 -7.16
N ILE A 35 -0.01 -0.73 -7.45
CA ILE A 35 0.91 0.08 -6.66
C ILE A 35 0.10 0.72 -5.52
N THR A 36 0.23 0.19 -4.32
CA THR A 36 -0.52 0.64 -3.14
C THR A 36 0.27 1.69 -2.40
N VAL A 37 -0.30 2.89 -2.28
CA VAL A 37 0.35 4.05 -1.68
C VAL A 37 -0.15 4.31 -0.25
N SER A 38 0.67 4.95 0.59
CA SER A 38 0.30 5.28 1.96
C SER A 38 0.15 6.77 2.23
N MET A 39 -0.56 7.12 3.30
CA MET A 39 -0.71 8.49 3.79
C MET A 39 0.18 8.82 4.98
N ASN A 40 0.27 7.92 5.95
CA ASN A 40 0.88 8.15 7.26
C ASN A 40 1.43 6.83 7.83
N TYR A 41 1.92 6.81 9.06
CA TYR A 41 2.61 5.62 9.59
C TYR A 41 1.70 4.40 9.71
N GLN A 42 0.43 4.61 10.09
CA GLN A 42 -0.54 3.51 10.16
C GLN A 42 -0.82 2.94 8.76
N SER A 43 -1.04 3.83 7.79
CA SER A 43 -1.23 3.48 6.38
C SER A 43 -0.01 2.73 5.81
N CYS A 44 1.23 3.12 6.15
CA CYS A 44 2.43 2.40 5.74
C CYS A 44 2.43 0.93 6.20
N LYS A 45 2.08 0.69 7.47
CA LYS A 45 2.02 -0.68 8.03
C LYS A 45 0.95 -1.53 7.35
N GLU A 46 -0.21 -0.93 7.05
CA GLU A 46 -1.28 -1.63 6.34
C GLU A 46 -0.87 -1.98 4.91
N THR A 47 -0.28 -1.03 4.20
CA THR A 47 0.26 -1.24 2.85
C THR A 47 1.31 -2.36 2.80
N LEU A 48 2.25 -2.39 3.76
CA LEU A 48 3.22 -3.49 3.89
C LEU A 48 2.54 -4.83 4.22
N SER A 49 1.55 -4.84 5.11
CA SER A 49 0.78 -6.05 5.44
C SER A 49 0.04 -6.61 4.23
N LEU A 50 -0.53 -5.73 3.40
CA LEU A 50 -1.16 -6.13 2.13
C LEU A 50 -0.16 -6.72 1.15
N ALA A 51 1.00 -6.09 0.97
CA ALA A 51 2.07 -6.61 0.10
C ALA A 51 2.57 -8.00 0.56
N LYS A 52 2.70 -8.22 1.87
CA LYS A 52 3.07 -9.52 2.44
C LYS A 52 2.01 -10.61 2.20
N ARG A 53 0.74 -10.22 2.07
CA ARG A 53 -0.39 -11.15 1.88
C ARG A 53 -0.71 -11.44 0.41
N TYR A 54 -0.56 -10.44 -0.47
CA TYR A 54 -1.00 -10.51 -1.85
C TYR A 54 0.17 -10.24 -2.80
N PRO A 55 0.65 -11.25 -3.56
CA PRO A 55 1.81 -11.09 -4.44
C PRO A 55 1.67 -10.06 -5.56
N PHE A 56 0.44 -9.64 -5.88
CA PHE A 56 0.14 -8.61 -6.89
C PHE A 56 0.09 -7.18 -6.31
N VAL A 57 0.34 -7.02 -5.00
CA VAL A 57 0.38 -5.72 -4.33
C VAL A 57 1.83 -5.28 -4.18
N HIS A 58 2.18 -4.15 -4.79
CA HIS A 58 3.48 -3.52 -4.70
C HIS A 58 3.39 -2.26 -3.82
N PRO A 59 4.03 -2.24 -2.65
CA PRO A 59 3.91 -1.16 -1.70
C PRO A 59 4.76 0.06 -2.11
N ALA A 60 4.19 1.25 -1.98
CA ALA A 60 4.86 2.54 -2.06
C ALA A 60 4.55 3.33 -0.77
N ILE A 61 5.40 3.18 0.24
CA ILE A 61 5.17 3.75 1.57
C ILE A 61 5.90 5.09 1.79
N GLY A 62 5.28 5.97 2.57
CA GLY A 62 5.73 7.33 2.80
C GLY A 62 4.70 8.19 3.55
N PHE A 63 5.11 9.41 3.89
CA PHE A 63 4.24 10.43 4.49
C PHE A 63 3.68 11.36 3.40
N HIS A 64 2.36 11.50 3.35
CA HIS A 64 1.70 12.34 2.35
C HIS A 64 1.69 13.82 2.77
N PRO A 65 2.00 14.77 1.85
CA PRO A 65 2.16 16.18 2.20
C PRO A 65 0.85 16.95 2.44
N GLU A 66 -0.31 16.37 2.11
CA GLU A 66 -1.63 17.01 2.32
C GLU A 66 -2.14 16.95 3.77
N GLN A 67 -1.27 16.61 4.72
CA GLN A 67 -1.53 16.71 6.14
C GLN A 67 -0.40 17.50 6.83
N PRO A 68 -0.64 18.11 8.00
CA PRO A 68 0.40 18.81 8.74
C PRO A 68 1.60 17.91 9.00
N ILE A 69 2.81 18.45 8.88
CA ILE A 69 4.04 17.67 9.10
C ILE A 69 4.12 17.22 10.56
N HIS A 70 4.26 15.91 10.77
CA HIS A 70 4.51 15.28 12.06
C HIS A 70 5.91 14.65 12.04
N LYS A 71 6.90 15.37 12.58
CA LYS A 71 8.32 15.00 12.45
C LYS A 71 8.61 13.62 13.03
N GLU A 72 8.09 13.33 14.20
CA GLU A 72 8.27 12.04 14.89
C GLU A 72 7.69 10.89 14.05
N GLU A 73 6.54 11.11 13.41
CA GLU A 73 5.92 10.13 12.53
C GLU A 73 6.74 9.91 11.25
N CYS A 74 7.27 10.98 10.65
CA CYS A 74 8.18 10.88 9.51
C CYS A 74 9.45 10.06 9.85
N GLU A 75 10.01 10.24 11.05
CA GLU A 75 11.15 9.45 11.53
C GLU A 75 10.79 7.96 11.71
N GLN A 76 9.57 7.66 12.17
CA GLN A 76 9.08 6.28 12.26
C GLN A 76 8.91 5.65 10.88
N ILE A 77 8.35 6.38 9.92
CA ILE A 77 8.21 5.91 8.53
C ILE A 77 9.58 5.67 7.90
N TYR A 78 10.55 6.57 8.13
CA TYR A 78 11.90 6.39 7.62
C TYR A 78 12.54 5.09 8.12
N LYS A 79 12.48 4.81 9.43
CA LYS A 79 12.97 3.55 10.01
C LYS A 79 12.25 2.33 9.42
N LEU A 80 10.92 2.43 9.25
CA LEU A 80 10.12 1.36 8.66
C LEU A 80 10.57 1.04 7.22
N ILE A 81 10.91 2.08 6.43
CA ILE A 81 11.47 1.92 5.08
C ILE A 81 12.82 1.23 5.13
N GLU A 82 13.73 1.65 6.02
CA GLU A 82 15.05 1.02 6.18
C GLU A 82 14.95 -0.45 6.56
N GLU A 83 14.03 -0.80 7.47
CA GLU A 83 13.79 -2.18 7.91
C GLU A 83 13.29 -3.09 6.78
N HIS A 84 12.54 -2.55 5.81
CA HIS A 84 11.86 -3.32 4.77
C HIS A 84 12.45 -3.14 3.36
N VAL A 85 13.56 -2.41 3.21
CA VAL A 85 14.17 -2.11 1.90
C VAL A 85 14.55 -3.36 1.09
N ASN A 86 14.78 -4.49 1.77
CA ASN A 86 15.13 -5.77 1.16
C ASN A 86 13.98 -6.81 1.21
N GLU A 87 12.79 -6.45 1.74
CA GLU A 87 11.70 -7.39 2.03
C GLU A 87 10.57 -7.41 0.98
N VAL A 88 10.76 -6.84 -0.21
CA VAL A 88 9.71 -6.75 -1.23
C VAL A 88 10.26 -7.03 -2.63
#